data_AF-A0A964VMC9-F1
#
_entry.id   AF-A0A964VMC9-F1
#
_cell.length_a   1.000
_cell.length_b   1.000
_cell.length_c   1.000
_cell.angle_alpha   90.00
_cell.angle_beta   90.00
_cell.angle_gamma   90.00
#
_symmetry.space_group_name_H-M   'P 1'
#
loop_
_entity.id
_entity.type
_entity.pdbx_description
1 polymer ?
#
loop_
_entity_poly.entity_id
_entity_poly.type
_entity_poly.pdbx_seq_one_letter_code
_entity_poly.pdbx_strand_id
1 'polypeptide(L)'
;ETGMSVKKEFEMVRLARKMELFTIVYVATPAEAKAMAEAGADAIIAHVGTTIGGTVGVTKATITLDESVKRVQGIIDAGRRVRKDILFLSHGGPIATPEDAAYITARTDAVGFVGASSLERLAVEDSLTQLTRKFKNIPLRKEAVKAVKFEK
;
A
#
# COMPACT_ATOMS: atom_id res chain seq x y z
N GLU A 1 -14.99 -20.41 -13.48
CA GLU A 1 -14.44 -21.78 -13.51
C GLU A 1 -13.63 -22.15 -12.26
N THR A 2 -12.74 -21.30 -11.71
CA THR A 2 -11.91 -21.69 -10.55
C THR A 2 -12.60 -21.63 -9.18
N GLY A 3 -13.79 -21.03 -9.09
CA GLY A 3 -14.46 -20.76 -7.81
C GLY A 3 -13.77 -19.70 -6.94
N MET A 4 -12.72 -19.00 -7.43
CA MET A 4 -12.00 -17.94 -6.72
C MET A 4 -12.54 -16.56 -7.09
N SER A 5 -13.82 -16.32 -6.79
CA SER A 5 -14.46 -15.03 -7.07
C SER A 5 -14.24 -14.05 -5.92
N VAL A 6 -14.08 -12.76 -6.23
CA VAL A 6 -14.12 -11.64 -5.27
C VAL A 6 -15.38 -11.67 -4.38
N LYS A 7 -16.47 -12.29 -4.83
CA LYS A 7 -17.67 -12.51 -4.01
C LYS A 7 -17.38 -13.27 -2.71
N LYS A 8 -16.41 -14.19 -2.72
CA LYS A 8 -16.00 -14.91 -1.51
C LYS A 8 -15.34 -13.99 -0.48
N GLU A 9 -14.66 -12.95 -0.93
CA GLU A 9 -14.09 -11.93 -0.04
C GLU A 9 -15.19 -11.13 0.64
N PHE A 10 -16.26 -10.77 -0.10
CA PHE A 10 -17.43 -10.09 0.48
C PHE A 10 -18.14 -10.95 1.52
N GLU A 11 -18.34 -12.24 1.25
CA GLU A 11 -18.94 -13.17 2.21
C GLU A 11 -18.06 -13.37 3.45
N MET A 12 -16.74 -13.38 3.30
CA MET A 12 -15.81 -13.43 4.43
C MET A 12 -15.97 -12.19 5.33
N VAL A 13 -16.07 -11.00 4.75
CA VAL A 13 -16.30 -9.76 5.52
C VAL A 13 -17.64 -9.81 6.24
N ARG A 14 -18.69 -10.32 5.58
CA ARG A 14 -20.01 -10.52 6.21
C ARG A 14 -19.93 -11.45 7.42
N LEU A 15 -19.14 -12.51 7.35
CA LEU A 15 -18.91 -13.42 8.47
C LEU A 15 -18.11 -12.74 9.58
N ALA A 16 -17.02 -12.04 9.24
CA ALA A 16 -16.21 -11.28 10.20
C ALA A 16 -17.05 -10.27 10.98
N ARG A 17 -17.99 -9.59 10.30
CA ARG A 17 -18.93 -8.66 10.95
C ARG A 17 -19.85 -9.35 11.95
N LYS A 18 -20.37 -10.54 11.63
CA LYS A 18 -21.19 -11.35 12.57
C LYS A 18 -20.38 -11.81 13.79
N MET A 19 -19.06 -11.89 13.65
CA MET A 19 -18.11 -12.24 14.71
C MET A 19 -17.57 -11.00 15.44
N GLU A 20 -18.11 -9.80 15.17
CA GLU A 20 -17.68 -8.54 15.78
C GLU A 20 -16.20 -8.21 15.57
N LEU A 21 -15.61 -8.70 14.47
CA LEU A 21 -14.25 -8.34 14.08
C LEU A 21 -14.26 -7.02 13.32
N PHE A 22 -13.31 -6.14 13.63
CA PHE A 22 -13.07 -4.93 12.85
C PHE A 22 -12.43 -5.29 11.51
N THR A 23 -12.99 -4.79 10.42
CA THR A 23 -12.59 -5.16 9.06
C THR A 23 -12.03 -3.97 8.29
N ILE A 24 -10.86 -4.17 7.69
CA ILE A 24 -10.20 -3.20 6.80
C ILE A 24 -9.96 -3.92 5.46
N VAL A 25 -10.55 -3.42 4.39
CA VAL A 25 -10.57 -4.12 3.10
C VAL A 25 -10.02 -3.26 1.97
N TYR A 26 -9.34 -3.89 1.01
CA TYR A 26 -8.95 -3.25 -0.24
C TYR A 26 -10.07 -3.34 -1.27
N VAL A 27 -10.32 -2.25 -1.99
CA VAL A 27 -11.20 -2.22 -3.17
C VAL A 27 -10.54 -1.40 -4.28
N ALA A 28 -10.72 -1.82 -5.53
CA ALA A 28 -10.18 -1.13 -6.71
C ALA A 28 -11.27 -0.40 -7.51
N THR A 29 -12.55 -0.69 -7.26
CA THR A 29 -13.66 -0.13 -8.03
C THR A 29 -14.81 0.38 -7.15
N PRO A 30 -15.61 1.35 -7.64
CA PRO A 30 -16.84 1.78 -6.96
C PRO A 30 -17.85 0.65 -6.71
N ALA A 31 -17.92 -0.35 -7.61
CA ALA A 31 -18.82 -1.50 -7.45
C ALA A 31 -18.38 -2.39 -6.28
N GLU A 32 -17.09 -2.65 -6.13
CA GLU A 32 -16.53 -3.36 -4.98
C GLU A 32 -16.72 -2.58 -3.68
N ALA A 33 -16.55 -1.25 -3.71
CA ALA A 33 -16.79 -0.39 -2.54
C ALA A 33 -18.24 -0.51 -2.04
N LYS A 34 -19.20 -0.50 -2.97
CA LYS A 34 -20.62 -0.74 -2.67
C LYS A 34 -20.82 -2.12 -2.02
N ALA A 35 -20.27 -3.17 -2.63
CA ALA A 35 -20.43 -4.53 -2.14
C ALA A 35 -19.78 -4.76 -0.76
N MET A 36 -18.60 -4.20 -0.51
CA MET A 36 -17.93 -4.26 0.78
C MET A 36 -18.67 -3.47 1.86
N ALA A 37 -19.24 -2.31 1.50
CA ALA A 37 -20.10 -1.55 2.40
C ALA A 37 -21.37 -2.35 2.79
N GLU A 38 -22.01 -3.03 1.82
CA GLU A 38 -23.16 -3.93 2.07
C GLU A 38 -22.77 -5.16 2.91
N ALA A 39 -21.53 -5.64 2.77
CA ALA A 39 -20.99 -6.74 3.57
C ALA A 39 -20.69 -6.33 5.03
N GLY A 40 -20.57 -5.04 5.32
CA GLY A 40 -20.33 -4.50 6.66
C GLY A 40 -18.88 -4.11 6.93
N ALA A 41 -18.07 -3.85 5.91
CA ALA A 41 -16.66 -3.44 6.06
C ALA A 41 -16.51 -2.12 6.84
N ASP A 42 -15.79 -2.12 7.96
CA ASP A 42 -15.63 -0.93 8.84
C ASP A 42 -14.72 0.14 8.22
N ALA A 43 -13.69 -0.29 7.51
CA ALA A 43 -12.82 0.59 6.74
C ALA A 43 -12.60 0.05 5.32
N ILE A 44 -12.63 0.95 4.35
CA ILE A 44 -12.39 0.66 2.93
C ILE A 44 -11.16 1.44 2.46
N ILE A 45 -10.18 0.71 1.95
CA ILE A 45 -8.97 1.26 1.34
C ILE A 45 -9.17 1.31 -0.17
N ALA A 46 -9.26 2.53 -0.72
CA ALA A 46 -9.27 2.79 -2.14
C ALA A 46 -7.88 2.49 -2.73
N HIS A 47 -7.75 1.33 -3.37
CA HIS A 47 -6.51 0.84 -3.95
C HIS A 47 -6.42 1.27 -5.42
N VAL A 48 -5.45 2.14 -5.73
CA VAL A 48 -5.31 2.71 -7.08
C VAL A 48 -4.20 2.05 -7.93
N GLY A 49 -3.94 0.77 -7.68
CA GLY A 49 -2.90 -0.02 -8.35
C GLY A 49 -1.63 -0.20 -7.51
N THR A 50 -0.66 -0.96 -8.04
CA THR A 50 0.58 -1.30 -7.31
C THR A 50 1.44 -0.06 -7.05
N THR A 51 1.92 0.10 -5.81
CA THR A 51 2.82 1.21 -5.42
C THR A 51 4.08 1.23 -6.27
N ILE A 52 4.37 2.39 -6.86
CA ILE A 52 5.58 2.61 -7.67
C ILE A 52 6.81 2.91 -6.80
N GLY A 53 8.00 2.66 -7.35
CA GLY A 53 9.29 3.07 -6.75
C GLY A 53 10.04 1.98 -5.98
N GLY A 54 11.23 2.34 -5.50
CA GLY A 54 12.23 1.41 -4.94
C GLY A 54 13.11 0.78 -6.02
N THR A 55 14.12 0.02 -5.61
CA THR A 55 15.08 -0.56 -6.58
C THR A 55 14.52 -1.77 -7.34
N VAL A 56 13.49 -2.42 -6.78
CA VAL A 56 12.81 -3.61 -7.34
C VAL A 56 11.32 -3.42 -7.65
N GLY A 57 10.78 -2.22 -7.43
CA GLY A 57 9.34 -1.96 -7.57
C GLY A 57 8.88 -1.67 -8.99
N VAL A 58 7.57 -1.40 -9.12
CA VAL A 58 6.97 -0.99 -10.39
C VAL A 58 7.55 0.36 -10.81
N THR A 59 8.08 0.44 -12.04
CA THR A 59 8.82 1.62 -12.52
C THR A 59 7.96 2.65 -13.22
N LYS A 60 6.77 2.27 -13.70
CA LYS A 60 5.81 3.18 -14.35
C LYS A 60 4.48 3.13 -13.65
N ALA A 61 4.02 4.29 -13.21
CA ALA A 61 2.65 4.44 -12.72
C ALA A 61 1.69 4.18 -13.89
N THR A 62 0.67 3.36 -13.64
CA THR A 62 -0.41 3.14 -14.61
C THR A 62 -1.38 4.32 -14.67
N ILE A 63 -1.31 5.22 -13.68
CA ILE A 63 -2.11 6.43 -13.55
C ILE A 63 -1.29 7.56 -12.91
N THR A 64 -1.74 8.79 -13.11
CA THR A 64 -1.23 10.00 -12.47
C THR A 64 -1.79 10.18 -11.05
N LEU A 65 -1.17 11.08 -10.28
CA LEU A 65 -1.66 11.43 -8.94
C LEU A 65 -3.05 12.10 -8.99
N ASP A 66 -3.33 12.92 -10.02
CA ASP A 66 -4.65 13.54 -10.22
C ASP A 66 -5.73 12.52 -10.61
N GLU A 67 -5.38 11.51 -11.41
CA GLU A 67 -6.29 10.39 -11.68
C GLU A 67 -6.56 9.56 -10.43
N SER A 68 -5.56 9.48 -9.52
CA SER A 68 -5.74 8.82 -8.23
C SER A 68 -6.78 9.54 -7.37
N VAL A 69 -6.77 10.88 -7.34
CA VAL A 69 -7.81 11.68 -6.65
C VAL A 69 -9.21 11.29 -7.15
N LYS A 70 -9.40 11.27 -8.48
CA LYS A 70 -10.71 10.93 -9.08
C LYS A 70 -11.16 9.51 -8.73
N ARG A 71 -10.23 8.54 -8.78
CA ARG A 71 -10.54 7.14 -8.46
C ARG A 71 -10.86 6.94 -6.99
N VAL A 72 -10.07 7.54 -6.09
CA VAL A 72 -10.30 7.50 -4.64
C VAL A 72 -11.66 8.08 -4.32
N GLN A 73 -11.98 9.29 -4.79
CA GLN A 73 -13.28 9.90 -4.50
C GLN A 73 -14.45 9.08 -5.06
N GLY A 74 -14.33 8.54 -6.28
CA GLY A 74 -15.38 7.69 -6.85
C GLY A 74 -15.66 6.42 -6.05
N ILE A 75 -14.62 5.82 -5.44
CA ILE A 75 -14.76 4.69 -4.51
C ILE A 75 -15.46 5.13 -3.22
N ILE A 76 -15.04 6.26 -2.65
CA ILE A 76 -15.62 6.79 -1.41
C ILE A 76 -17.10 7.10 -1.60
N ASP A 77 -17.46 7.81 -2.65
CA ASP A 77 -18.84 8.18 -2.96
C ASP A 77 -19.74 6.94 -3.06
N ALA A 78 -19.27 5.87 -3.71
CA ALA A 78 -20.03 4.65 -3.87
C ALA A 78 -20.23 3.90 -2.55
N GLY A 79 -19.20 3.79 -1.71
CA GLY A 79 -19.31 3.18 -0.39
C GLY A 79 -20.19 4.00 0.55
N ARG A 80 -19.98 5.33 0.61
CA ARG A 80 -20.75 6.26 1.47
C ARG A 80 -22.24 6.29 1.15
N ARG A 81 -22.62 6.07 -0.12
CA ARG A 81 -24.04 5.95 -0.52
C ARG A 81 -24.74 4.75 0.11
N VAL A 82 -24.01 3.68 0.43
CA VAL A 82 -24.54 2.52 1.15
C VAL A 82 -24.54 2.76 2.64
N ARG A 83 -23.40 3.21 3.19
CA ARG A 83 -23.21 3.34 4.63
C ARG A 83 -22.29 4.51 4.98
N LYS A 84 -22.73 5.39 5.88
CA LYS A 84 -22.10 6.70 6.13
C LYS A 84 -20.95 6.69 7.15
N ASP A 85 -20.86 5.66 7.98
CA ASP A 85 -19.91 5.52 9.10
C ASP A 85 -18.63 4.75 8.74
N ILE A 86 -18.44 4.41 7.46
CA ILE A 86 -17.23 3.73 6.97
C ILE A 86 -16.05 4.70 6.97
N LEU A 87 -14.90 4.22 7.46
CA LEU A 87 -13.62 4.92 7.31
C LEU A 87 -13.05 4.66 5.92
N PHE A 88 -12.71 5.72 5.20
CA PHE A 88 -12.10 5.59 3.87
C PHE A 88 -10.63 6.00 3.90
N LEU A 89 -9.77 5.14 3.37
CA LEU A 89 -8.33 5.34 3.29
C LEU A 89 -7.86 5.22 1.84
N SER A 90 -6.69 5.76 1.52
CA SER A 90 -6.07 5.63 0.20
C SER A 90 -4.84 4.72 0.23
N HIS A 91 -4.54 4.04 -0.88
CA HIS A 91 -3.34 3.22 -1.04
C HIS A 91 -2.93 3.02 -2.51
N GLY A 92 -1.62 2.95 -2.75
CA GLY A 92 -1.06 2.39 -3.96
C GLY A 92 -0.87 3.38 -5.11
N GLY A 93 -0.51 2.82 -6.27
CA GLY A 93 -0.23 3.56 -7.49
C GLY A 93 0.88 4.60 -7.27
N PRO A 94 0.65 5.87 -7.64
CA PRO A 94 1.62 6.95 -7.42
C PRO A 94 1.65 7.49 -5.98
N ILE A 95 0.85 6.96 -5.04
CA ILE A 95 0.80 7.44 -3.66
C ILE A 95 1.90 6.74 -2.84
N ALA A 96 3.14 7.23 -2.95
CA ALA A 96 4.32 6.56 -2.41
C ALA A 96 4.97 7.31 -1.23
N THR A 97 4.75 8.61 -1.12
CA THR A 97 5.37 9.48 -0.11
C THR A 97 4.33 10.14 0.81
N PRO A 98 4.75 10.69 1.97
CA PRO A 98 3.87 11.52 2.79
C PRO A 98 3.24 12.69 2.03
N GLU A 99 3.98 13.33 1.12
CA GLU A 99 3.52 14.42 0.27
C GLU A 99 2.41 13.96 -0.69
N ASP A 100 2.56 12.79 -1.29
CA ASP A 100 1.52 12.21 -2.16
C ASP A 100 0.26 11.88 -1.35
N ALA A 101 0.41 11.27 -0.18
CA ALA A 101 -0.71 10.95 0.70
C ALA A 101 -1.46 12.21 1.14
N ALA A 102 -0.72 13.26 1.53
CA ALA A 102 -1.29 14.56 1.86
C ALA A 102 -2.02 15.20 0.66
N TYR A 103 -1.48 15.05 -0.56
CA TYR A 103 -2.12 15.53 -1.78
C TYR A 103 -3.51 14.92 -2.00
N ILE A 104 -3.64 13.60 -1.78
CA ILE A 104 -4.90 12.86 -1.91
C ILE A 104 -5.88 13.24 -0.81
N THR A 105 -5.46 13.25 0.46
CA THR A 105 -6.33 13.59 1.59
C THR A 105 -6.84 15.02 1.50
N ALA A 106 -6.05 15.97 0.97
CA ALA A 106 -6.49 17.34 0.79
C ALA A 106 -7.55 17.52 -0.31
N ARG A 107 -7.81 16.51 -1.14
CA ARG A 107 -8.68 16.59 -2.34
C ARG A 107 -9.77 15.52 -2.37
N THR A 108 -9.89 14.72 -1.32
CA THR A 108 -10.88 13.65 -1.21
C THR A 108 -11.39 13.53 0.22
N ASP A 109 -12.46 12.77 0.42
CA ASP A 109 -12.99 12.47 1.76
C ASP A 109 -12.23 11.34 2.48
N ALA A 110 -11.05 10.95 1.97
CA ALA A 110 -10.22 9.94 2.62
C ALA A 110 -9.64 10.51 3.91
N VAL A 111 -9.80 9.77 5.01
CA VAL A 111 -9.34 10.20 6.35
C VAL A 111 -7.92 9.72 6.67
N GLY A 112 -7.23 9.12 5.71
CA GLY A 112 -5.86 8.65 5.90
C GLY A 112 -5.32 7.85 4.72
N PHE A 113 -4.17 7.23 4.97
CA PHE A 113 -3.39 6.47 4.01
C PHE A 113 -2.90 5.17 4.66
N VAL A 114 -2.91 4.08 3.90
CA VAL A 114 -2.32 2.79 4.33
C VAL A 114 -0.99 2.62 3.62
N GLY A 115 0.11 2.67 4.38
CA GLY A 115 1.45 2.41 3.86
C GLY A 115 1.84 0.94 4.02
N ALA A 116 2.44 0.37 2.97
CA ALA A 116 3.11 -0.93 3.00
C ALA A 116 4.55 -0.74 2.50
N SER A 117 4.80 -0.99 1.21
CA SER A 117 6.10 -0.78 0.57
C SER A 117 6.71 0.60 0.83
N SER A 118 5.89 1.66 0.88
CA SER A 118 6.34 3.03 1.17
C SER A 118 6.99 3.19 2.55
N LEU A 119 6.52 2.45 3.55
CA LEU A 119 6.99 2.53 4.92
C LEU A 119 8.05 1.49 5.25
N GLU A 120 7.97 0.29 4.69
CA GLU A 120 8.87 -0.81 5.06
C GLU A 120 10.02 -0.99 4.07
N ARG A 121 9.77 -0.91 2.76
CA ARG A 121 10.77 -1.18 1.72
C ARG A 121 11.51 0.10 1.35
N LEU A 122 10.78 1.12 0.92
CA LEU A 122 11.38 2.38 0.44
C LEU A 122 12.14 3.11 1.54
N ALA A 123 11.67 3.03 2.78
CA ALA A 123 12.32 3.68 3.91
C ALA A 123 13.69 3.04 4.26
N VAL A 124 13.87 1.75 4.02
CA VAL A 124 15.09 1.02 4.48
C VAL A 124 16.09 0.74 3.36
N GLU A 125 15.63 0.59 2.12
CA GLU A 125 16.41 0.09 0.99
C GLU A 125 17.71 0.87 0.76
N ASP A 126 17.61 2.19 0.70
CA ASP A 126 18.76 3.08 0.54
C ASP A 126 19.62 3.13 1.79
N SER A 127 19.01 3.24 2.96
CA SER A 127 19.73 3.36 4.24
C SER A 127 20.63 2.14 4.51
N LEU A 128 20.10 0.93 4.31
CA LEU A 128 20.82 -0.33 4.51
C LEU A 128 21.94 -0.49 3.48
N THR A 129 21.66 -0.17 2.23
CA THR A 129 22.64 -0.25 1.13
C THR A 129 23.80 0.73 1.38
N GLN A 130 23.49 1.98 1.73
CA GLN A 130 24.50 2.99 2.02
C GLN A 130 25.34 2.63 3.25
N LEU A 131 24.71 2.14 4.32
CA LEU A 131 25.41 1.71 5.52
C LEU A 131 26.37 0.56 5.23
N THR A 132 25.92 -0.45 4.47
CA THR A 132 26.75 -1.59 4.06
C THR A 132 27.96 -1.13 3.25
N ARG A 133 27.76 -0.21 2.29
CA ARG A 133 28.87 0.38 1.52
C ARG A 133 29.88 1.11 2.41
N LYS A 134 29.42 1.86 3.42
CA LYS A 134 30.32 2.52 4.39
C LYS A 134 31.18 1.50 5.15
N PHE A 135 30.60 0.42 5.66
CA PHE A 135 31.36 -0.65 6.31
C PHE A 135 32.36 -1.32 5.37
N LYS A 136 31.96 -1.61 4.13
CA LYS A 136 32.84 -2.22 3.12
C LYS A 136 34.02 -1.33 2.70
N ASN A 137 33.88 -0.01 2.87
CA ASN A 137 34.92 0.96 2.53
C ASN A 137 35.89 1.27 3.68
N ILE A 138 35.77 0.62 4.84
CA ILE A 138 36.71 0.78 5.94
C ILE A 138 38.09 0.28 5.47
N PRO A 139 39.14 1.14 5.47
CA PRO A 139 40.46 0.73 5.03
C PRO A 139 41.02 -0.39 5.92
N LEU A 140 41.52 -1.44 5.29
CA LEU A 140 42.23 -2.51 6.00
C LEU A 140 43.72 -2.20 6.07
N ARG A 141 44.34 -2.49 7.23
CA ARG A 141 45.81 -2.47 7.34
C ARG A 141 46.38 -3.54 6.41
N LYS A 142 47.35 -3.18 5.59
CA LYS A 142 47.94 -4.07 4.58
C LYS A 142 48.53 -5.34 5.21
N GLU A 143 49.07 -5.22 6.41
CA GLU A 143 49.65 -6.30 7.19
C GLU A 143 48.59 -7.32 7.63
N ALA A 144 47.41 -6.83 8.03
CA ALA A 144 46.28 -7.68 8.42
C ALA A 144 45.72 -8.48 7.23
N VAL A 145 45.70 -7.88 6.04
CA VAL A 145 45.24 -8.57 4.81
C VAL A 145 46.24 -9.64 4.37
N LYS A 146 47.55 -9.35 4.43
CA LYS A 146 48.61 -10.32 4.06
C LYS A 146 48.61 -11.58 4.95
N ALA A 147 48.15 -11.47 6.18
CA ALA A 147 48.04 -12.60 7.11
C ALA A 147 46.86 -13.55 6.78
N VAL A 148 45.89 -13.12 5.97
CA VAL A 148 44.76 -13.95 5.55
C VAL A 148 45.19 -14.82 4.38
N LYS A 149 45.34 -16.13 4.63
CA LYS A 149 45.51 -17.14 3.59
C LYS A 149 44.13 -17.68 3.22
N PHE A 150 43.73 -17.52 1.96
CA PHE A 150 42.60 -18.27 1.41
C PHE A 150 43.15 -19.60 0.90
N GLU A 151 42.86 -20.69 1.59
CA GLU A 151 42.98 -22.02 0.97
C GLU A 151 41.90 -22.11 -0.11
N LYS A 152 42.32 -22.47 -1.33
CA LYS A 152 41.41 -22.67 -2.46
C LYS A 152 40.61 -23.95 -2.29
#